data_AF-A0A6B3HKW9-F1
#
_entry.id   AF-A0A6B3HKW9-F1
#
_cell.length_a   1.000
_cell.length_b   1.000
_cell.length_c   1.000
_cell.angle_alpha   90.00
_cell.angle_beta   90.00
_cell.angle_gamma   90.00
#
_symmetry.space_group_name_H-M   'P 1'
#
loop_
_entity.id
_entity.type
_entity.pdbx_description
1 polymer ?
#
loop_
_entity_poly.entity_id
_entity_poly.type
_entity_poly.pdbx_seq_one_letter_code
_entity_poly.pdbx_strand_id
1 'polypeptide(L)'
;DALGRLKEAWGPGRTPSASAVPDFHATYTTPAGKPPYITTSTRGHEDRVETSVTLYDGLGRERQSQEQATGGGRLITDTLYNSSGEVWQTNNAYFSEGKPSGELFTPLAETAVPNATRYTYDGLGRVLK
;
A
#
# COMPACT_ATOMS: atom_id res chain seq x y z
N ASP A 1 12.98 -3.24 -14.61
CA ASP A 1 12.86 -4.69 -14.89
C ASP A 1 12.77 -4.87 -16.41
N ALA A 2 12.48 -6.07 -16.92
CA ALA A 2 12.39 -6.32 -18.37
C ALA A 2 11.28 -5.51 -19.08
N LEU A 3 10.33 -4.95 -18.33
CA LEU A 3 9.23 -4.12 -18.83
C LEU A 3 9.52 -2.62 -18.69
N GLY A 4 10.73 -2.24 -18.28
CA GLY A 4 11.13 -0.84 -18.11
C GLY A 4 10.67 -0.19 -16.80
N ARG A 5 10.05 -0.94 -15.88
CA ARG A 5 9.62 -0.41 -14.58
C ARG A 5 10.81 -0.27 -13.62
N LEU A 6 10.75 0.71 -12.71
CA LEU A 6 11.80 0.93 -11.72
C LEU A 6 11.89 -0.29 -10.77
N LYS A 7 13.04 -0.96 -10.74
CA LYS A 7 13.25 -2.10 -9.82
C LYS A 7 14.06 -1.70 -8.60
N GLU A 8 15.13 -0.94 -8.81
CA GLU A 8 16.06 -0.50 -7.77
C GLU A 8 16.45 0.95 -8.03
N ALA A 9 16.62 1.73 -6.97
CA ALA A 9 17.22 3.05 -7.04
C ALA A 9 18.30 3.20 -5.96
N TRP A 10 19.29 4.01 -6.29
CA TRP A 10 20.50 4.22 -5.51
C TRP A 10 20.75 5.71 -5.35
N GLY A 11 21.07 6.12 -4.13
CA GLY A 11 21.47 7.48 -3.81
C GLY A 11 22.84 7.82 -4.42
N PRO A 12 23.19 9.12 -4.49
CA PRO A 12 24.47 9.57 -5.01
C PRO A 12 25.66 8.89 -4.35
N GLY A 13 26.65 8.48 -5.15
CA GLY A 13 27.89 7.88 -4.65
C GLY A 13 27.77 6.42 -4.18
N ARG A 14 26.59 5.80 -4.26
CA ARG A 14 26.41 4.37 -3.96
C ARG A 14 26.58 3.54 -5.23
N THR A 15 27.51 2.59 -5.18
CA THR A 15 27.74 1.62 -6.25
C THR A 15 26.86 0.38 -6.02
N PRO A 16 25.99 0.02 -6.96
CA PRO A 16 25.20 -1.21 -6.87
C PRO A 16 26.09 -2.45 -6.80
N SER A 17 25.73 -3.41 -5.95
CA SER A 17 26.38 -4.72 -5.88
C SER A 17 25.39 -5.78 -5.37
N ALA A 18 25.73 -7.07 -5.55
CA ALA A 18 24.87 -8.17 -5.12
C ALA A 18 24.68 -8.25 -3.59
N SER A 19 25.59 -7.66 -2.80
CA SER A 19 25.52 -7.62 -1.33
C SER A 19 25.01 -6.30 -0.78
N ALA A 20 24.88 -5.26 -1.61
CA ALA A 20 24.42 -3.96 -1.18
C ALA A 20 22.88 -3.89 -1.15
N VAL A 21 22.33 -3.23 -0.13
CA VAL A 21 20.89 -2.94 -0.06
C VAL A 21 20.60 -1.68 -0.91
N PRO A 22 19.67 -1.75 -1.89
CA PRO A 22 19.21 -0.59 -2.64
C PRO A 22 18.51 0.43 -1.75
N ASP A 23 18.61 1.72 -2.04
CA ASP A 23 17.90 2.76 -1.25
C ASP A 23 16.37 2.68 -1.48
N PHE A 24 15.98 2.23 -2.66
CA PHE A 24 14.62 1.85 -2.99
C PHE A 24 14.64 0.56 -3.81
N HIS A 25 13.70 -0.34 -3.55
CA HIS A 25 13.44 -1.51 -4.38
C HIS A 25 11.93 -1.71 -4.57
N ALA A 26 11.51 -2.18 -5.73
CA ALA A 26 10.12 -2.49 -6.04
C ALA A 26 9.96 -3.85 -6.72
N THR A 27 8.98 -4.61 -6.24
CA THR A 27 8.47 -5.83 -6.86
C THR A 27 7.03 -5.59 -7.31
N TYR A 28 6.75 -5.85 -8.58
CA TYR A 28 5.42 -5.73 -9.16
C TYR A 28 4.83 -7.12 -9.34
N THR A 29 3.71 -7.41 -8.68
CA THR A 29 3.09 -8.74 -8.69
C THR A 29 1.70 -8.70 -9.30
N THR A 30 1.47 -9.55 -10.29
CA THR A 30 0.19 -9.73 -10.99
C THR A 30 -0.25 -11.19 -10.89
N PRO A 31 -0.80 -11.60 -9.73
CA PRO A 31 -1.20 -12.98 -9.51
C PRO A 31 -2.41 -13.37 -10.38
N ALA A 32 -2.43 -14.60 -10.90
CA ALA A 32 -3.54 -15.08 -11.72
C ALA A 32 -4.85 -15.09 -10.92
N GLY A 33 -5.91 -14.47 -11.49
CA GLY A 33 -7.24 -14.41 -10.86
C GLY A 33 -7.33 -13.57 -9.58
N LYS A 34 -6.30 -12.78 -9.26
CA LYS A 34 -6.25 -11.92 -8.08
C LYS A 34 -5.79 -10.50 -8.47
N PRO A 35 -6.21 -9.45 -7.74
CA PRO A 35 -5.76 -8.10 -8.03
C PRO A 35 -4.23 -7.93 -7.91
N PRO A 36 -3.64 -6.98 -8.66
CA PRO A 36 -2.21 -6.74 -8.59
C PRO A 36 -1.83 -5.98 -7.31
N TYR A 37 -0.57 -6.11 -6.93
CA TYR A 37 0.01 -5.34 -5.84
C TYR A 37 1.48 -5.02 -6.11
N ILE A 38 1.98 -3.98 -5.46
CA ILE A 38 3.36 -3.55 -5.54
C ILE A 38 3.94 -3.61 -4.14
N THR A 39 5.02 -4.36 -3.98
CA THR A 39 5.84 -4.32 -2.76
C THR A 39 7.00 -3.38 -3.01
N THR A 40 7.11 -2.34 -2.19
CA THR A 40 8.27 -1.46 -2.17
C THR A 40 9.05 -1.67 -0.88
N SER A 41 10.34 -1.37 -0.93
CA SER A 41 11.16 -1.33 0.26
C SER A 41 12.15 -0.18 0.19
N THR A 42 12.34 0.50 1.31
CA THR A 42 13.29 1.59 1.46
C THR A 42 14.38 1.19 2.45
N ARG A 43 15.60 1.69 2.20
CA ARG A 43 16.73 1.49 3.10
C ARG A 43 16.82 2.62 4.11
N GLY A 44 16.75 2.26 5.38
CA GLY A 44 17.00 3.13 6.52
C GLY A 44 18.44 3.06 7.01
N HIS A 45 18.62 3.46 8.28
CA HIS A 45 19.91 3.40 8.97
C HIS A 45 20.44 1.96 9.08
N GLU A 46 21.76 1.78 8.97
CA GLU A 46 22.43 0.46 9.06
C GLU A 46 21.82 -0.60 8.14
N ASP A 47 21.42 -0.20 6.93
CA ASP A 47 20.81 -1.06 5.92
C ASP A 47 19.49 -1.74 6.35
N ARG A 48 18.86 -1.24 7.42
CA ARG A 48 17.52 -1.67 7.83
C ARG A 48 16.54 -1.43 6.69
N VAL A 49 15.74 -2.44 6.36
CA VAL A 49 14.75 -2.35 5.29
C VAL A 49 13.36 -2.12 5.88
N GLU A 50 12.67 -1.11 5.38
CA GLU A 50 11.26 -0.84 5.67
C GLU A 50 10.43 -1.24 4.45
N THR A 51 9.43 -2.11 4.64
CA THR A 51 8.61 -2.64 3.56
C THR A 51 7.23 -2.00 3.53
N SER A 52 6.73 -1.70 2.34
CA SER A 52 5.35 -1.28 2.10
C SER A 52 4.72 -2.09 0.97
N VAL A 53 3.43 -2.39 1.06
CA VAL A 53 2.66 -3.06 0.01
C VAL A 53 1.43 -2.25 -0.34
N THR A 54 1.32 -1.85 -1.60
CA THR A 54 0.11 -1.21 -2.15
C THR A 54 -0.68 -2.24 -2.94
N LEU A 55 -1.92 -2.47 -2.54
CA LEU A 55 -2.88 -3.36 -3.20
C LEU A 55 -3.86 -2.55 -4.04
N TYR A 56 -4.13 -3.05 -5.25
CA TYR A 56 -5.07 -2.44 -6.17
C TYR A 56 -6.34 -3.29 -6.27
N ASP A 57 -7.44 -2.69 -6.74
CA ASP A 57 -8.65 -3.42 -7.12
C ASP A 57 -8.61 -3.88 -8.58
N GLY A 58 -9.70 -4.51 -9.05
CA GLY A 58 -9.82 -5.00 -10.43
C GLY A 58 -9.86 -3.90 -11.50
N LEU A 59 -10.02 -2.64 -11.11
CA LEU A 59 -9.96 -1.47 -12.01
C LEU A 59 -8.60 -0.78 -11.95
N GLY A 60 -7.64 -1.32 -11.19
CA GLY A 60 -6.31 -0.75 -11.03
C GLY A 60 -6.27 0.47 -10.11
N ARG A 61 -7.29 0.69 -9.28
CA ARG A 61 -7.30 1.77 -8.28
C ARG A 61 -6.71 1.26 -6.98
N GLU A 62 -6.00 2.13 -6.25
CA GLU A 62 -5.50 1.77 -4.92
C GLU A 62 -6.66 1.44 -3.99
N ARG A 63 -6.59 0.28 -3.35
CA ARG A 63 -7.61 -0.24 -2.43
C ARG A 63 -7.11 -0.26 -1.00
N GLN A 64 -5.83 -0.56 -0.80
CA GLN A 64 -5.22 -0.64 0.53
C GLN A 64 -3.70 -0.45 0.44
N SER A 65 -3.10 0.23 1.41
CA SER A 65 -1.65 0.22 1.63
C SER A 65 -1.34 -0.39 2.99
N GLN A 66 -0.27 -1.19 3.06
CA GLN A 66 0.24 -1.82 4.26
C GLN A 66 1.71 -1.45 4.45
N GLU A 67 2.01 -0.68 5.48
CA GLU A 67 3.37 -0.24 5.81
C GLU A 67 3.87 -0.96 7.04
N GLN A 68 5.13 -1.41 7.04
CA GLN A 68 5.72 -2.05 8.22
C GLN A 68 5.72 -1.09 9.41
N ALA A 69 5.18 -1.53 10.54
CA ALA A 69 5.17 -0.73 11.76
C ALA A 69 6.49 -0.88 12.55
N THR A 70 6.83 0.16 13.31
CA THR A 70 7.94 0.11 14.25
C THR A 70 7.60 -0.86 15.40
N GLY A 71 8.53 -1.75 15.75
CA GLY A 71 8.31 -2.74 16.81
C GLY A 71 7.54 -4.00 16.37
N GLY A 72 7.16 -4.10 15.09
CA GLY A 72 6.43 -5.25 14.54
C GLY A 72 4.98 -4.91 14.16
N GLY A 73 4.36 -5.78 13.36
CA GLY A 73 3.04 -5.50 12.77
C GLY A 73 3.13 -4.59 11.55
N ARG A 74 1.99 -4.00 11.18
CA ARG A 74 1.83 -3.12 10.04
C ARG A 74 0.77 -2.05 10.28
N LEU A 75 0.94 -0.90 9.65
CA LEU A 75 -0.07 0.14 9.53
C LEU A 75 -0.83 -0.06 8.22
N ILE A 76 -2.14 0.06 8.29
CA ILE A 76 -3.04 -0.17 7.15
C ILE A 76 -3.80 1.12 6.88
N THR A 77 -3.88 1.49 5.60
CA THR A 77 -4.79 2.54 5.10
C THR A 77 -5.66 1.95 4.01
N ASP A 78 -6.92 2.38 3.90
CA ASP A 78 -7.85 1.91 2.89
C ASP A 78 -8.46 3.07 2.11
N THR A 79 -8.72 2.81 0.83
CA THR A 79 -9.63 3.62 0.01
C THR A 79 -10.77 2.73 -0.46
N LEU A 80 -12.00 3.05 -0.07
CA LEU A 80 -13.19 2.27 -0.39
C LEU A 80 -14.07 3.04 -1.38
N TYR A 81 -14.43 2.37 -2.48
CA TYR A 81 -15.21 2.94 -3.58
C TYR A 81 -16.64 2.42 -3.58
N ASN A 82 -17.60 3.27 -3.94
CA ASN A 82 -19.00 2.91 -4.12
C ASN A 82 -19.23 2.30 -5.52
N SER A 83 -20.47 1.96 -5.84
CA SER A 83 -20.82 1.37 -7.15
C SER A 83 -20.59 2.30 -8.34
N SER A 84 -20.63 3.62 -8.12
CA SER A 84 -20.31 4.64 -9.13
C SER A 84 -18.80 4.86 -9.29
N GLY A 85 -17.99 4.26 -8.41
CA GLY A 85 -16.55 4.35 -8.40
C GLY A 85 -15.98 5.55 -7.64
N GLU A 86 -16.82 6.29 -6.91
CA GLU A 86 -16.42 7.40 -6.04
C GLU A 86 -15.92 6.86 -4.70
N VAL A 87 -14.97 7.56 -4.07
CA VAL A 87 -14.47 7.20 -2.74
C VAL A 87 -15.55 7.50 -1.70
N TRP A 88 -16.16 6.49 -1.10
CA TRP A 88 -17.16 6.72 -0.04
C TRP A 88 -16.55 6.66 1.37
N GLN A 89 -15.37 6.08 1.52
CA GLN A 89 -14.65 6.05 2.79
C GLN A 89 -13.14 5.92 2.58
N THR A 90 -12.37 6.65 3.37
CA THR A 90 -10.93 6.44 3.56
C THR A 90 -10.66 6.08 5.02
N ASN A 91 -9.99 4.95 5.26
CA ASN A 91 -9.47 4.62 6.59
C ASN A 91 -8.07 5.21 6.72
N ASN A 92 -7.88 6.08 7.70
CA ASN A 92 -6.54 6.56 8.06
C ASN A 92 -5.75 5.44 8.74
N ALA A 93 -4.43 5.62 8.86
CA ALA A 93 -3.53 4.56 9.31
C ALA A 93 -3.99 3.93 10.63
N TYR A 94 -4.17 2.60 10.62
CA TYR A 94 -4.51 1.81 11.80
C TYR A 94 -3.63 0.56 11.89
N PHE A 95 -3.37 0.11 13.12
CA PHE A 95 -2.45 -0.99 13.38
C PHE A 95 -3.11 -2.36 13.18
N SER A 96 -2.33 -3.31 12.67
CA SER A 96 -2.66 -4.73 12.65
C SER A 96 -1.39 -5.57 12.84
N GLU A 97 -1.54 -6.78 13.38
CA GLU A 97 -0.43 -7.72 13.48
C GLU A 97 -0.02 -8.29 12.11
N GLY A 98 1.17 -8.88 12.04
CA GLY A 98 1.72 -9.46 10.82
C GLY A 98 2.51 -8.47 9.95
N LYS A 99 3.24 -9.00 8.97
CA LYS A 99 4.05 -8.21 8.03
C LYS A 99 3.19 -7.69 6.87
N PRO A 100 3.56 -6.59 6.21
CA PRO A 100 2.95 -6.21 4.94
C PRO A 100 2.92 -7.39 3.96
N SER A 101 1.77 -7.63 3.34
CA SER A 101 1.56 -8.73 2.39
C SER A 101 0.70 -8.30 1.22
N GLY A 102 0.79 -9.01 0.09
CA GLY A 102 -0.09 -8.84 -1.07
C GLY A 102 -1.50 -9.38 -0.87
N GLU A 103 -1.94 -9.55 0.38
CA GLU A 103 -3.28 -9.99 0.73
C GLU A 103 -4.06 -8.84 1.35
N LEU A 104 -5.29 -8.62 0.86
CA LEU A 104 -6.17 -7.61 1.40
C LEU A 104 -6.53 -7.96 2.85
N PHE A 105 -6.25 -7.04 3.76
CA PHE A 105 -6.69 -7.16 5.15
C PHE A 105 -8.06 -6.51 5.33
N THR A 106 -8.96 -7.18 6.04
CA THR A 106 -10.23 -6.60 6.43
C THR A 106 -10.33 -6.65 7.95
N PRO A 107 -10.51 -5.52 8.66
CA PRO A 107 -10.70 -5.54 10.10
C PRO A 107 -11.98 -6.30 10.47
N LEU A 108 -11.98 -6.97 11.62
CA LEU A 108 -13.13 -7.77 12.08
C LEU A 108 -14.38 -6.91 12.35
N ALA A 109 -14.20 -5.62 12.65
CA ALA A 109 -15.27 -4.66 12.87
C ALA A 109 -14.81 -3.26 12.46
N GLU A 110 -15.75 -2.40 12.05
CA GLU A 110 -15.46 -0.99 11.75
C GLU A 110 -14.89 -0.24 12.97
N THR A 111 -15.27 -0.65 14.19
CA THR A 111 -14.77 -0.07 15.45
C THR A 111 -13.28 -0.32 15.69
N ALA A 112 -12.66 -1.25 14.96
CA ALA A 112 -11.21 -1.45 14.99
C ALA A 112 -10.45 -0.37 14.19
N VAL A 113 -11.14 0.44 13.39
CA VAL A 113 -10.56 1.57 12.67
C VAL A 113 -10.84 2.85 13.48
N PRO A 114 -9.83 3.41 14.17
CA PRO A 114 -10.03 4.54 15.07
C PRO A 114 -10.32 5.86 14.34
N ASN A 115 -9.93 5.96 13.06
CA ASN A 115 -10.05 7.19 12.30
C ASN A 115 -10.37 6.90 10.82
N ALA A 116 -11.52 7.38 10.37
CA ALA A 116 -11.95 7.28 8.98
C ALA A 116 -12.66 8.57 8.54
N THR A 117 -12.55 8.91 7.26
CA THR A 117 -13.34 9.95 6.62
C THR A 117 -14.36 9.29 5.70
N ARG A 118 -15.62 9.73 5.73
CA ARG A 118 -16.72 9.18 4.92
C ARG A 118 -17.29 10.27 4.04
N TYR A 119 -17.62 9.89 2.82
CA TYR A 119 -18.18 10.80 1.82
C TYR A 119 -19.56 10.36 1.39
N THR A 120 -20.44 11.33 1.16
CA THR A 120 -21.70 11.12 0.44
C THR A 120 -21.80 12.05 -0.77
N TYR A 121 -22.53 11.61 -1.77
CA TYR A 121 -22.62 12.27 -3.07
C TYR A 121 -24.07 12.53 -3.46
N ASP A 122 -24.31 13.61 -4.21
CA ASP A 122 -25.57 13.78 -4.93
C ASP A 122 -25.58 13.02 -6.27
N GLY A 123 -26.72 13.01 -6.96
CA GLY A 123 -26.86 12.31 -8.25
C GLY A 123 -26.01 12.87 -9.40
N LEU A 124 -25.29 13.98 -9.19
CA LEU A 124 -24.33 14.55 -10.13
C LEU A 124 -22.87 14.26 -9.73
N GLY A 125 -22.65 13.50 -8.65
CA GLY A 125 -21.32 13.11 -8.16
C GLY A 125 -20.61 14.21 -7.36
N ARG A 126 -21.34 15.20 -6.84
CA ARG A 126 -20.75 16.24 -5.98
C ARG A 126 -20.79 15.81 -4.52
N VAL A 127 -19.69 16.03 -3.80
CA VAL A 127 -19.59 15.73 -2.37
C VAL A 127 -20.59 16.58 -1.58
N LEU A 128 -21.37 15.93 -0.71
CA LEU A 128 -22.32 16.56 0.20
C LEU A 128 -21.79 16.60 1.64
N LYS A 129 -21.11 15.53 2.06
CA LYS A 129 -20.49 15.34 3.36
C LYS A 129 -19.21 14.55 3.18
#